data_AF-A0A4R0J2C6-F1
#
_entry.id   AF-A0A4R0J2C6-F1
#
_cell.length_a   1.000
_cell.length_b   1.000
_cell.length_c   1.000
_cell.angle_alpha   90.00
_cell.angle_beta   90.00
_cell.angle_gamma   90.00
#
_symmetry.space_group_name_H-M   'P 1'
#
loop_
_entity.id
_entity.type
_entity.pdbx_description
1 polymer ?
#
loop_
_entity_poly.entity_id
_entity_poly.type
_entity_poly.pdbx_seq_one_letter_code
_entity_poly.pdbx_strand_id
1 'polypeptide(L)' 'MSTSLPVPEFDLVPPGALAARIDALDIQQVEQLIGYERNHGAREQVLDLLSRRRDQLRAAERRQS' A
#
# COMPACT_ATOMS: atom_id res chain seq x y z
N MET A 1 3.21 21.00 -1.75
CA MET A 1 3.49 19.79 -2.55
C MET A 1 2.32 18.85 -2.34
N SER A 2 1.34 18.87 -3.24
CA SER A 2 0.15 18.03 -3.14
C SER A 2 0.52 16.61 -3.54
N THR A 3 0.98 15.80 -2.59
CA THR A 3 1.29 14.37 -2.78
C THR A 3 0.01 13.63 -3.15
N SER A 4 -0.31 13.58 -4.45
CA SER A 4 -1.38 12.72 -4.96
C SER A 4 -1.03 11.28 -4.60
N LEU A 5 -1.91 10.62 -3.86
CA LEU A 5 -1.73 9.22 -3.49
C LEU A 5 -1.86 8.35 -4.73
N PRO A 6 -1.13 7.22 -4.79
CA PRO A 6 -1.23 6.27 -5.92
C PRO A 6 -2.62 5.62 -6.01
N VAL A 7 -3.42 5.69 -4.94
CA VAL A 7 -4.81 5.25 -4.92
C VAL A 7 -5.72 6.47 -4.77
N PRO A 8 -6.61 6.75 -5.73
CA PRO A 8 -7.61 7.80 -5.60
C PRO A 8 -8.56 7.51 -4.44
N GLU A 9 -8.91 8.56 -3.69
CA GLU A 9 -9.86 8.50 -2.58
C GLU A 9 -9.52 7.42 -1.54
N PHE A 10 -8.22 7.15 -1.34
CA PHE A 10 -7.70 6.03 -0.56
C PHE A 10 -8.35 5.85 0.83
N ASP A 11 -8.65 6.94 1.54
CA ASP A 11 -9.31 6.90 2.86
C ASP A 11 -10.76 6.43 2.79
N LEU A 12 -11.44 6.65 1.67
CA LEU A 12 -12.83 6.28 1.44
C LEU A 12 -12.99 4.85 0.92
N VAL A 13 -11.91 4.24 0.42
CA VAL A 13 -11.97 2.88 -0.13
C VAL A 13 -12.01 1.85 1.01
N PRO A 14 -12.97 0.91 1.00
CA PRO A 14 -13.02 -0.15 2.00
C PRO A 14 -11.88 -1.17 1.80
N PRO A 15 -11.41 -1.85 2.87
CA PRO A 15 -10.25 -2.76 2.80
C PRO A 15 -10.38 -3.86 1.74
N GLY A 16 -11.57 -4.43 1.56
CA GLY A 16 -11.82 -5.46 0.55
C GLY A 16 -11.59 -4.98 -0.89
N ALA A 17 -11.91 -3.71 -1.18
CA ALA A 17 -11.67 -3.11 -2.49
C ALA A 17 -10.22 -2.62 -2.65
N LEU A 18 -9.54 -2.30 -1.55
CA LEU A 18 -8.11 -1.95 -1.56
C LEU A 18 -7.22 -3.12 -1.94
N ALA A 19 -7.57 -4.36 -1.57
CA ALA A 19 -6.74 -5.54 -1.83
C ALA A 19 -6.36 -5.69 -3.32
N ALA A 20 -7.34 -5.59 -4.22
CA ALA A 20 -7.11 -5.68 -5.66
C ALA A 20 -6.26 -4.51 -6.21
N ARG A 21 -6.39 -3.32 -5.62
CA ARG A 21 -5.61 -2.14 -6.02
C ARG A 21 -4.17 -2.24 -5.55
N ILE A 22 -3.95 -2.70 -4.31
CA ILE A 22 -2.64 -2.88 -3.69
C ILE A 22 -1.81 -3.92 -4.45
N ASP A 23 -2.45 -4.95 -5.00
CA ASP A 23 -1.76 -5.99 -5.78
C ASP A 23 -1.05 -5.42 -7.02
N ALA A 24 -1.66 -4.42 -7.66
CA ALA A 24 -1.10 -3.75 -8.83
C ALA A 24 0.03 -2.74 -8.52
N LEU A 25 0.29 -2.44 -7.24
CA LEU A 25 1.26 -1.42 -6.84
C LEU A 25 2.70 -1.96 -6.82
N ASP A 26 3.64 -1.07 -7.10
CA ASP A 26 5.07 -1.29 -6.89
C ASP A 26 5.52 -0.98 -5.46
N ILE A 27 6.79 -1.27 -5.15
CA ILE A 27 7.35 -1.13 -3.81
C ILE A 27 7.34 0.32 -3.30
N GLN A 28 7.62 1.30 -4.17
CA GLN A 28 7.64 2.71 -3.79
C GLN A 28 6.23 3.21 -3.48
N GLN A 29 5.26 2.81 -4.31
CA GLN A 29 3.85 3.16 -4.11
C GLN A 29 3.28 2.56 -2.82
N VAL A 30 3.61 1.30 -2.52
CA VAL A 30 3.20 0.66 -1.26
C VAL A 30 3.79 1.37 -0.04
N GLU A 31 5.08 1.71 -0.06
CA GLU A 31 5.73 2.44 1.04
C GLU A 31 5.14 3.84 1.25
N GLN A 32 4.80 4.54 0.15
CA GLN A 32 4.10 5.83 0.23
C GLN A 32 2.74 5.69 0.93
N LEU A 33 1.95 4.67 0.58
CA LEU A 33 0.66 4.43 1.23
C LEU A 33 0.80 4.00 2.69
N ILE A 34 1.83 3.24 3.06
CA ILE A 34 2.12 2.89 4.45
C ILE A 34 2.40 4.16 5.26
N GLY A 35 3.24 5.05 4.74
CA GLY A 35 3.56 6.33 5.39
C GLY A 35 2.32 7.20 5.55
N TYR A 36 1.49 7.29 4.50
CA TYR A 36 0.25 8.04 4.55
C TYR A 36 -0.75 7.45 5.56
N GLU A 37 -1.03 6.15 5.47
CA GLU A 37 -2.00 5.47 6.33
C GLU A 37 -1.58 5.55 7.80
N ARG A 38 -0.28 5.41 8.13
CA ARG A 38 0.22 5.59 9.50
C ARG A 38 -0.01 6.99 10.06
N ASN A 39 -0.03 8.01 9.21
CA ASN A 39 -0.15 9.41 9.64
C ASN A 39 -1.60 9.92 9.64
N HIS A 40 -2.50 9.33 8.86
CA HIS A 40 -3.84 9.89 8.64
C HIS A 40 -5.00 8.96 9.04
N GLY A 41 -4.95 7.68 8.65
CA GLY A 41 -6.07 6.75 8.84
C GLY A 41 -5.88 5.75 9.99
N ALA A 42 -4.64 5.33 10.23
CA ALA A 42 -4.25 4.30 11.20
C ALA A 42 -5.11 3.02 11.14
N ARG A 43 -5.65 2.67 9.96
CA ARG A 43 -6.47 1.47 9.79
C ARG A 43 -5.58 0.24 9.83
N GLU A 44 -5.57 -0.47 10.96
CA GLU A 44 -4.70 -1.63 11.19
C GLU A 44 -4.83 -2.69 10.09
N GLN A 45 -6.05 -2.96 9.62
CA GLN A 45 -6.31 -3.91 8.53
C GLN A 45 -5.66 -3.49 7.20
N VAL A 46 -5.66 -2.19 6.90
CA VAL A 46 -5.07 -1.67 5.66
C VAL A 46 -3.54 -1.68 5.76
N LEU A 47 -2.99 -1.34 6.92
CA LEU A 47 -1.55 -1.43 7.18
C LEU A 47 -1.03 -2.86 7.07
N ASP A 48 -1.78 -3.84 7.57
CA ASP A 48 -1.45 -5.26 7.41
C ASP A 48 -1.43 -5.67 5.92
N LEU A 49 -2.46 -5.30 5.16
CA LEU A 49 -2.53 -5.53 3.71
C LEU A 49 -1.34 -4.93 2.95
N LEU A 50 -1.00 -3.67 3.22
CA LEU A 50 0.14 -2.98 2.61
C LEU A 50 1.47 -3.61 3.02
N SER A 51 1.64 -3.97 4.30
CA SER A 51 2.86 -4.62 4.79
C SER A 51 3.08 -5.97 4.13
N ARG A 52 2.03 -6.80 3.98
CA ARG A 52 2.10 -8.08 3.29
C ARG A 52 2.54 -7.91 1.84
N ARG A 53 1.97 -6.94 1.12
CA ARG A 53 2.35 -6.65 -0.27
C ARG A 53 3.81 -6.21 -0.39
N ARG A 54 4.27 -5.32 0.50
CA ARG A 54 5.67 -4.90 0.56
C ARG A 54 6.61 -6.11 0.72
N ASP A 55 6.28 -7.00 1.65
CA ASP A 55 7.11 -8.16 1.94
C ASP A 55 7.15 -9.15 0.75
N GLN A 56 6.03 -9.32 0.03
CA GLN A 56 5.96 -10.08 -1.21
C GLN A 56 6.83 -9.47 -2.33
N LEU A 57 6.77 -8.15 -2.52
CA LEU A 57 7.57 -7.43 -3.52
C LEU A 57 9.07 -7.58 -3.26
N ARG A 58 9.50 -7.32 -2.01
CA ARG A 58 10.91 -7.49 -1.60
C ARG A 58 11.38 -8.95 -1.76
N ALA A 59 10.53 -9.92 -1.48
CA ALA A 59 10.84 -11.32 -1.69
C ALA A 59 10.94 -11.68 -3.18
N ALA A 60 10.11 -11.06 -4.04
CA ALA A 60 10.18 -11.25 -5.49
C ALA A 60 11.45 -10.62 -6.09
N GLU A 61 11.87 -9.44 -5.62
CA GLU A 61 13.12 -8.80 -6.04
C GLU A 61 14.35 -9.67 -5.71
N ARG A 62 14.40 -10.24 -4.49
CA ARG A 62 15.48 -11.15 -4.07
C ARG A 62 15.56 -12.46 -4.88
N ARG A 63 14.45 -12.92 -5.46
CA ARG A 63 14.41 -14.14 -6.30
C ARG A 63 14.81 -13.86 -7.75
N GLN A 64 14.82 -12.59 -8.16
CA GLN A 64 15.18 -12.16 -9.51
C GLN A 64 16.66 -11.71 -9.61
N SER A 65 17.38 -11.76 -8.49
CA SER A 65 18.83 -11.49 -8.40
C SER A 65 19.61 -12.80 -8.38
#